data_AF-A0A023GBX6-F1
#
_entry.id   AF-A0A023GBX6-F1
#
_cell.length_a   1.000
_cell.length_b   1.000
_cell.length_c   1.000
_cell.angle_alpha   90.00
_cell.angle_beta   90.00
_cell.angle_gamma   90.00
#
_symmetry.space_group_name_H-M   'P 1'
#
loop_
_entity.id
_entity.type
_entity.pdbx_description
1 polymer ?
#
loop_
_entity_poly.entity_id
_entity_poly.type
_entity_poly.pdbx_seq_one_letter_code
_entity_poly.pdbx_strand_id
1 'polypeptide(L)'
;MEGGLPPRRMSYTLVGFGAELDWRPLKFSRPIPGVLVCSACGLVRIKYSLLPCKHVLCGYCYEQCANDNLVICPLDGLQCPDEAIKWPDVPIKELFRSAVACWNKDNGCTAVVAVSNIFQHFHLECRHHSSLCPKCSEPVLCSDICAHLRSDCALNKIPRSSGSARQTVCQDESVGFTAFKGDLDEQVFVVRELEEQSLREINTLKEISQDLNVSMQEIRQELLQAVGQSHDDLAVTLHDIATSNDLLKACVMSGTDTINSLLSRLSTLQAMVSSKLETATRERGQNMSWLATAVTNTYAAVKEDGQMVLDRITRVCRNVELQTDYCNFYVSGVKSLVEDVELHGSATYESRRLYLRGYLISPGVCLRKDVES
;
A
#
# COMPACT_ATOMS: atom_id res chain seq x y z
N MET A 1 -31.46 9.91 27.39
CA MET A 1 -32.49 9.36 26.49
C MET A 1 -31.85 8.18 25.77
N GLU A 2 -32.15 6.97 26.22
CA GLU A 2 -31.65 5.74 25.61
C GLU A 2 -32.41 5.51 24.30
N GLY A 3 -31.77 5.84 23.17
CA GLY A 3 -32.28 5.52 21.85
C GLY A 3 -32.12 4.03 21.58
N GLY A 4 -33.22 3.28 21.61
CA GLY A 4 -33.24 1.87 21.23
C GLY A 4 -32.61 1.67 19.86
N LEU A 5 -31.58 0.81 19.78
CA LEU A 5 -30.95 0.47 18.51
C LEU A 5 -32.00 -0.06 17.53
N PRO A 6 -32.04 0.44 16.28
CA PRO A 6 -32.92 -0.11 15.26
C PRO A 6 -32.63 -1.61 15.06
N PRO A 7 -33.65 -2.42 14.68
CA PRO A 7 -33.49 -3.86 14.49
C PRO A 7 -32.35 -4.13 13.52
N ARG A 8 -31.40 -4.98 13.92
CA ARG A 8 -30.27 -5.36 13.09
C ARG A 8 -30.80 -6.06 11.84
N ARG A 9 -30.67 -5.40 10.68
CA ARG A 9 -31.04 -6.01 9.39
C ARG A 9 -30.22 -7.29 9.22
N MET A 10 -30.85 -8.35 8.71
CA MET A 10 -30.20 -9.63 8.39
C MET A 10 -30.18 -9.86 6.87
N SER A 11 -30.84 -8.99 6.10
CA SER A 11 -30.92 -9.07 4.64
C SER A 11 -30.16 -7.92 4.02
N TYR A 12 -29.22 -8.23 3.13
CA TYR A 12 -28.36 -7.26 2.49
C TYR A 12 -28.20 -7.60 1.01
N THR A 13 -28.15 -6.59 0.15
CA THR A 13 -27.88 -6.76 -1.29
C THR A 13 -26.44 -6.36 -1.57
N LEU A 14 -25.69 -7.28 -2.16
CA LEU A 14 -24.32 -7.07 -2.59
C LEU A 14 -24.32 -6.55 -4.04
N VAL A 15 -23.43 -5.61 -4.37
CA VAL A 15 -23.24 -5.09 -5.74
C VAL A 15 -21.75 -4.89 -6.04
N GLY A 16 -21.29 -5.39 -7.18
CA GLY A 16 -19.88 -5.39 -7.58
C GLY A 16 -19.08 -6.57 -7.05
N PHE A 17 -19.76 -7.67 -6.70
CA PHE A 17 -19.14 -8.90 -6.16
C PHE A 17 -19.26 -10.11 -7.10
N GLY A 18 -19.93 -9.96 -8.24
CA GLY A 18 -20.10 -10.98 -9.28
C GLY A 18 -21.53 -11.03 -9.79
N ALA A 19 -21.73 -11.35 -11.07
CA ALA A 19 -23.05 -11.39 -11.70
C ALA A 19 -24.01 -12.38 -11.01
N GLU A 20 -23.45 -13.39 -10.34
CA GLU A 20 -24.16 -14.43 -9.59
C GLU A 20 -24.81 -13.92 -8.30
N LEU A 21 -24.23 -12.88 -7.69
CA LEU A 21 -24.64 -12.33 -6.39
C LEU A 21 -25.26 -10.94 -6.52
N ASP A 22 -24.83 -10.18 -7.52
CA ASP A 22 -25.22 -8.80 -7.70
C ASP A 22 -26.74 -8.67 -7.82
N TRP A 23 -27.29 -7.69 -7.09
CA TRP A 23 -28.72 -7.38 -7.05
C TRP A 23 -29.64 -8.46 -6.45
N ARG A 24 -29.07 -9.51 -5.85
CA ARG A 24 -29.83 -10.54 -5.15
C ARG A 24 -29.72 -10.33 -3.63
N PRO A 25 -30.82 -10.05 -2.92
CA PRO A 25 -30.79 -9.95 -1.46
C PRO A 25 -30.36 -11.27 -0.82
N LEU A 26 -29.37 -11.23 0.06
CA LEU A 26 -28.89 -12.37 0.83
C LEU A 26 -29.33 -12.23 2.28
N LYS A 27 -29.95 -13.29 2.82
CA LYS A 27 -30.34 -13.39 4.23
C LYS A 27 -29.17 -14.00 5.01
N PHE A 28 -28.35 -13.18 5.64
CA PHE A 28 -27.22 -13.60 6.46
C PHE A 28 -27.68 -14.16 7.80
N SER A 29 -26.96 -15.17 8.30
CA SER A 29 -27.20 -15.77 9.61
C SER A 29 -26.75 -14.87 10.76
N ARG A 30 -25.80 -13.97 10.48
CA ARG A 30 -25.33 -12.92 11.39
C ARG A 30 -25.26 -11.60 10.63
N PRO A 31 -25.58 -10.47 11.26
CA PRO A 31 -25.50 -9.17 10.61
C PRO A 31 -24.05 -8.90 10.19
N ILE A 32 -23.86 -8.38 8.98
CA ILE A 32 -22.55 -7.94 8.52
C ILE A 32 -22.14 -6.67 9.27
N PRO A 33 -20.83 -6.38 9.37
CA PRO A 33 -20.36 -5.14 9.97
C PRO A 33 -21.02 -3.92 9.32
N GLY A 34 -21.62 -3.04 10.12
CA GLY A 34 -22.35 -1.87 9.61
C GLY A 34 -21.49 -0.94 8.75
N VAL A 35 -20.17 -0.96 8.96
CA VAL A 35 -19.20 -0.19 8.16
C VAL A 35 -19.15 -0.60 6.68
N LEU A 36 -19.68 -1.78 6.32
CA LEU A 36 -19.73 -2.25 4.93
C LEU A 36 -21.05 -1.86 4.22
N VAL A 37 -22.02 -1.35 4.99
CA VAL A 37 -23.36 -1.05 4.49
C VAL A 37 -23.44 0.45 4.23
N CYS A 38 -23.73 0.83 2.99
CA CYS A 38 -23.98 2.22 2.67
C CYS A 38 -25.15 2.74 3.52
N SER A 39 -24.92 3.80 4.28
CA SER A 39 -25.90 4.43 5.15
C SER A 39 -27.00 5.15 4.36
N ALA A 40 -26.73 5.55 3.12
CA ALA A 40 -27.71 6.20 2.23
C ALA A 40 -28.63 5.19 1.51
N CYS A 41 -28.06 4.21 0.80
CA CYS A 41 -28.85 3.28 -0.03
C CYS A 41 -29.03 1.88 0.58
N GLY A 42 -28.36 1.56 1.69
CA GLY A 42 -28.44 0.24 2.35
C GLY A 42 -27.74 -0.90 1.60
N LEU A 43 -27.11 -0.63 0.46
CA LEU A 43 -26.38 -1.63 -0.32
C LEU A 43 -24.97 -1.83 0.22
N VAL A 44 -24.42 -3.01 -0.01
CA VAL A 44 -23.02 -3.34 0.23
C VAL A 44 -22.31 -3.32 -1.11
N ARG A 45 -21.30 -2.44 -1.26
CA ARG A 45 -20.51 -2.34 -2.49
C ARG A 45 -19.04 -2.54 -2.19
N ILE A 46 -18.30 -3.01 -3.20
CA ILE A 46 -16.85 -3.22 -3.08
C ILE A 46 -16.07 -1.93 -2.81
N LYS A 47 -16.57 -0.78 -3.31
CA LYS A 47 -16.01 0.55 -3.02
C LYS A 47 -16.93 1.31 -2.08
N TYR A 48 -16.39 1.75 -0.95
CA TYR A 48 -17.10 2.57 0.03
C TYR A 48 -16.16 3.55 0.72
N SER A 49 -16.73 4.65 1.21
CA SER A 49 -16.06 5.69 1.96
C SER A 49 -16.66 5.82 3.36
N LEU A 50 -15.80 6.12 4.33
CA LEU A 50 -16.17 6.45 5.69
C LEU A 50 -15.94 7.95 5.90
N LEU A 51 -17.03 8.68 6.14
CA LEU A 51 -17.01 10.11 6.37
C LEU A 51 -16.58 10.43 7.82
N PRO A 52 -16.04 11.64 8.09
CA PRO A 52 -15.73 12.11 9.45
C PRO A 52 -16.92 12.08 10.42
N CYS A 53 -18.15 12.26 9.91
CA CYS A 53 -19.38 12.13 10.69
C CYS A 53 -19.77 10.67 11.02
N LYS A 54 -18.92 9.70 10.65
CA LYS A 54 -19.06 8.24 10.87
C LYS A 54 -20.11 7.54 9.99
N HIS A 55 -20.77 8.28 9.11
CA HIS A 55 -21.62 7.70 8.09
C HIS A 55 -20.79 7.06 6.97
N VAL A 56 -21.31 5.98 6.40
CA VAL A 56 -20.66 5.24 5.31
C VAL A 56 -21.42 5.48 4.02
N LEU A 57 -20.73 5.80 2.93
CA LEU A 57 -21.30 5.90 1.59
C LEU A 57 -20.65 4.87 0.66
N CYS A 58 -21.40 4.23 -0.22
CA CYS A 58 -20.77 3.50 -1.32
C CYS A 58 -20.23 4.48 -2.37
N GLY A 59 -19.28 4.05 -3.21
CA GLY A 59 -18.65 4.91 -4.22
C GLY A 59 -19.66 5.67 -5.10
N TYR A 60 -20.77 5.04 -5.47
CA TYR A 60 -21.83 5.69 -6.24
C TYR A 60 -22.58 6.78 -5.46
N CYS A 61 -22.95 6.53 -4.20
CA CYS A 61 -23.60 7.55 -3.38
C CYS A 61 -22.63 8.67 -3.00
N TYR A 62 -21.34 8.34 -2.86
CA TYR A 62 -20.29 9.31 -2.63
C TYR A 62 -20.15 10.28 -3.80
N GLU A 63 -20.02 9.77 -5.02
CA GLU A 63 -19.89 10.56 -6.25
C GLU A 63 -21.07 11.53 -6.45
N GLN A 64 -22.28 11.14 -6.04
CA GLN A 64 -23.46 12.02 -6.08
C GLN A 64 -23.42 13.15 -5.04
N CYS A 65 -22.67 12.98 -3.95
CA CYS A 65 -22.58 13.95 -2.86
C CYS A 65 -21.31 14.82 -2.93
N ALA A 66 -20.37 14.47 -3.80
CA ALA A 66 -19.09 15.15 -3.96
C ALA A 66 -19.22 16.37 -4.89
N ASN A 67 -18.66 17.50 -4.48
CA ASN A 67 -18.58 18.73 -5.28
C ASN A 67 -17.23 19.42 -5.07
N ASP A 68 -16.43 19.58 -6.13
CA ASP A 68 -15.21 20.41 -6.25
C ASP A 68 -14.35 20.56 -4.95
N ASN A 69 -14.14 19.46 -4.20
CA ASN A 69 -13.34 19.29 -2.95
C ASN A 69 -14.11 19.18 -1.61
N LEU A 70 -15.43 19.22 -1.60
CA LEU A 70 -16.24 19.04 -0.40
C LEU A 70 -17.33 17.99 -0.64
N VAL A 71 -17.57 17.15 0.36
CA VAL A 71 -18.65 16.16 0.35
C VAL A 71 -19.65 16.54 1.42
N ILE A 72 -20.90 16.77 1.05
CA ILE A 72 -21.97 17.01 2.03
C ILE A 72 -22.58 15.66 2.38
N CYS A 73 -22.53 15.26 3.65
CA CYS A 73 -23.14 14.00 4.07
C CYS A 73 -24.66 14.07 3.84
N PRO A 74 -25.26 13.11 3.11
CA PRO A 74 -26.69 13.14 2.79
C PRO A 74 -27.60 12.82 4.00
N LEU A 75 -27.03 12.43 5.14
CA LEU A 75 -27.78 12.00 6.32
C LEU A 75 -27.87 13.08 7.40
N ASP A 76 -26.80 13.86 7.60
CA ASP A 76 -26.73 14.90 8.63
C ASP A 76 -26.39 16.29 8.06
N GLY A 77 -26.14 16.42 6.77
CA GLY A 77 -25.82 17.69 6.11
C GLY A 77 -24.44 18.25 6.45
N LEU A 78 -23.59 17.50 7.16
CA LEU A 78 -22.27 17.97 7.55
C LEU A 78 -21.31 17.99 6.36
N GLN A 79 -20.55 19.08 6.24
CA GLN A 79 -19.47 19.20 5.27
C GLN A 79 -18.28 18.35 5.70
N CYS A 80 -17.88 17.45 4.82
CA CYS A 80 -16.76 16.53 4.99
C CYS A 80 -15.67 16.91 3.97
N PRO A 81 -14.53 17.46 4.41
CA PRO A 81 -13.38 17.70 3.53
C PRO A 81 -12.90 16.38 2.92
N ASP A 82 -12.62 16.37 1.62
CA ASP A 82 -12.24 15.16 0.86
C ASP A 82 -11.01 14.46 1.47
N GLU A 83 -10.05 15.23 1.98
CA GLU A 83 -8.81 14.72 2.58
C GLU A 83 -9.05 13.93 3.89
N ALA A 84 -10.18 14.19 4.56
CA ALA A 84 -10.55 13.51 5.80
C ALA A 84 -11.33 12.20 5.56
N ILE A 85 -11.65 11.88 4.30
CA ILE A 85 -12.48 10.74 3.92
C ILE A 85 -11.60 9.51 3.77
N LYS A 86 -12.01 8.43 4.42
CA LYS A 86 -11.28 7.15 4.36
C LYS A 86 -11.94 6.24 3.35
N TRP A 87 -11.12 5.48 2.61
CA TRP A 87 -11.55 4.46 1.65
C TRP A 87 -11.01 3.10 2.09
N PRO A 88 -11.60 2.46 3.10
CA PRO A 88 -11.06 1.23 3.63
C PRO A 88 -11.34 0.05 2.68
N ASP A 89 -10.47 -0.95 2.71
CA ASP A 89 -10.70 -2.18 1.95
C ASP A 89 -11.90 -2.96 2.51
N VAL A 90 -12.65 -3.61 1.62
CA VAL A 90 -13.66 -4.58 2.02
C VAL A 90 -12.96 -5.88 2.42
N PRO A 91 -13.27 -6.47 3.58
CA PRO A 91 -12.78 -7.79 3.97
C PRO A 91 -13.52 -8.89 3.16
N ILE A 92 -13.22 -8.98 1.86
CA ILE A 92 -13.93 -9.83 0.88
C ILE A 92 -13.90 -11.29 1.34
N LYS A 93 -12.76 -11.78 1.84
CA LYS A 93 -12.60 -13.17 2.28
C LYS A 93 -13.55 -13.51 3.44
N GLU A 94 -13.69 -12.61 4.40
CA GLU A 94 -14.58 -12.77 5.56
C GLU A 94 -16.04 -12.66 5.15
N LEU A 95 -16.37 -11.70 4.28
CA LEU A 95 -17.72 -11.56 3.72
C LEU A 95 -18.14 -12.84 2.97
N PHE A 96 -17.25 -13.40 2.15
CA PHE A 96 -17.55 -14.58 1.34
C PHE A 96 -17.67 -15.87 2.16
N ARG A 97 -17.00 -15.93 3.32
CA ARG A 97 -17.15 -17.02 4.30
C ARG A 97 -18.41 -16.89 5.16
N SER A 98 -19.08 -15.75 5.14
CA SER A 98 -20.26 -15.52 5.97
C SER A 98 -21.40 -16.45 5.55
N ALA A 99 -22.13 -16.97 6.54
CA ALA A 99 -23.20 -17.93 6.32
C ALA A 99 -24.51 -17.22 5.93
N VAL A 100 -25.08 -17.61 4.80
CA VAL A 100 -26.34 -17.08 4.24
C VAL A 100 -27.34 -18.22 4.01
N ALA A 101 -28.62 -17.92 4.21
CA ALA A 101 -29.69 -18.85 3.88
C ALA A 101 -29.95 -18.89 2.36
N CYS A 102 -30.37 -20.05 1.87
CA CYS A 102 -30.84 -20.23 0.49
C CYS A 102 -31.93 -19.21 0.12
N TRP A 103 -31.91 -18.69 -1.11
CA TRP A 103 -32.96 -17.83 -1.65
C TRP A 103 -34.33 -18.52 -1.65
N ASN A 104 -34.36 -19.86 -1.79
CA ASN A 104 -35.58 -20.67 -1.69
C ASN A 104 -35.94 -21.06 -0.25
N LYS A 105 -35.47 -20.33 0.77
CA LYS A 105 -35.85 -20.60 2.17
C LYS A 105 -37.36 -20.51 2.39
N ASP A 106 -38.01 -19.55 1.74
CA ASP A 106 -39.46 -19.37 1.85
C ASP A 106 -40.23 -20.49 1.11
N ASN A 107 -39.55 -21.22 0.22
CA ASN A 107 -40.03 -22.46 -0.44
C ASN A 107 -39.63 -23.74 0.32
N GLY A 108 -39.12 -23.62 1.56
CA GLY A 108 -38.78 -24.76 2.41
C GLY A 108 -37.32 -25.19 2.41
N CYS A 109 -36.43 -24.54 1.64
CA CYS A 109 -35.01 -24.88 1.68
C CYS A 109 -34.36 -24.46 3.01
N THR A 110 -33.85 -25.42 3.77
CA THR A 110 -33.19 -25.17 5.06
C THR A 110 -31.68 -24.94 4.97
N ALA A 111 -31.11 -24.96 3.76
CA ALA A 111 -29.68 -24.82 3.55
C ALA A 111 -29.17 -23.45 4.00
N VAL A 112 -28.08 -23.48 4.77
CA VAL A 112 -27.28 -22.32 5.16
C VAL A 112 -25.86 -22.59 4.72
N VAL A 113 -25.36 -21.79 3.78
CA VAL A 113 -24.06 -22.00 3.12
C VAL A 113 -23.25 -20.71 3.12
N ALA A 114 -21.95 -20.80 2.83
CA ALA A 114 -21.13 -19.61 2.64
C ALA A 114 -21.61 -18.78 1.43
N VAL A 115 -21.46 -17.45 1.48
CA VAL A 115 -21.75 -16.57 0.34
C VAL A 115 -21.03 -17.03 -0.93
N SER A 116 -19.79 -17.53 -0.82
CA SER A 116 -19.06 -18.09 -1.98
C SER A 116 -19.75 -19.28 -2.64
N ASN A 117 -20.60 -20.01 -1.92
CA ASN A 117 -21.19 -21.29 -2.35
C ASN A 117 -22.70 -21.19 -2.57
N ILE A 118 -23.33 -20.04 -2.27
CA ILE A 118 -24.78 -19.87 -2.38
C ILE A 118 -25.27 -20.06 -3.82
N PHE A 119 -24.50 -19.59 -4.79
CA PHE A 119 -24.82 -19.74 -6.21
C PHE A 119 -24.79 -21.20 -6.64
N GLN A 120 -23.73 -21.93 -6.29
CA GLN A 120 -23.60 -23.35 -6.58
C GLN A 120 -24.76 -24.14 -5.97
N HIS A 121 -25.05 -23.91 -4.68
CA HIS A 121 -26.18 -24.54 -4.02
C HIS A 121 -27.50 -24.22 -4.74
N PHE A 122 -27.77 -22.94 -5.00
CA PHE A 122 -29.01 -22.53 -5.64
C PHE A 122 -29.16 -23.14 -7.02
N HIS A 123 -28.16 -23.04 -7.90
CA HIS A 123 -28.31 -23.49 -9.29
C HIS A 123 -28.26 -25.01 -9.47
N LEU A 124 -27.41 -25.72 -8.71
CA LEU A 124 -27.09 -27.12 -9.00
C LEU A 124 -27.68 -28.11 -7.98
N GLU A 125 -27.93 -27.68 -6.75
CA GLU A 125 -28.24 -28.59 -5.64
C GLU A 125 -29.66 -28.39 -5.07
N CYS A 126 -30.20 -27.17 -5.17
CA CYS A 126 -31.45 -26.80 -4.53
C CYS A 126 -32.66 -27.44 -5.24
N ARG A 127 -33.38 -28.32 -4.53
CA ARG A 127 -34.60 -28.98 -5.04
C ARG A 127 -35.88 -28.16 -4.83
N HIS A 128 -35.80 -27.03 -4.13
CA HIS A 128 -36.93 -26.17 -3.76
C HIS A 128 -37.17 -25.01 -4.73
N HIS A 129 -36.72 -25.15 -5.99
CA HIS A 129 -37.08 -24.19 -7.03
C HIS A 129 -38.55 -24.30 -7.37
N SER A 130 -39.20 -23.16 -7.59
CA SER A 130 -40.54 -23.13 -8.17
C SER A 130 -40.43 -23.32 -9.68
N SER A 131 -41.28 -24.17 -10.25
CA SER A 131 -41.41 -24.41 -11.68
C SER A 131 -42.89 -24.40 -12.06
N LEU A 132 -43.21 -23.99 -13.28
CA LEU A 132 -44.59 -24.00 -13.75
C LEU A 132 -44.96 -25.41 -14.23
N CYS A 133 -46.11 -25.90 -13.79
CA CYS A 133 -46.64 -27.14 -14.31
C CYS A 133 -47.05 -26.97 -15.78
N PRO A 134 -46.57 -27.81 -16.72
CA PRO A 134 -46.92 -27.67 -18.14
C PRO A 134 -48.40 -27.98 -18.44
N LYS A 135 -49.12 -28.63 -17.52
CA LYS A 135 -50.54 -29.00 -17.68
C LYS A 135 -51.50 -27.96 -17.13
N CYS A 136 -51.24 -27.42 -15.94
CA CYS A 136 -52.14 -26.49 -15.26
C CYS A 136 -51.53 -25.09 -15.01
N SER A 137 -50.28 -24.86 -15.41
CA SER A 137 -49.53 -23.60 -15.24
C SER A 137 -49.39 -23.12 -13.79
N GLU A 138 -49.77 -23.94 -12.82
CA GLU A 138 -49.60 -23.63 -11.40
C GLU A 138 -48.12 -23.76 -11.00
N PRO A 139 -47.61 -22.88 -10.11
CA PRO A 139 -46.27 -22.99 -9.56
C PRO A 139 -46.19 -24.21 -8.63
N VAL A 140 -45.26 -25.11 -8.91
CA VAL A 140 -45.02 -26.34 -8.15
C VAL A 140 -43.52 -26.44 -7.87
N LEU A 141 -43.15 -26.99 -6.70
CA LEU A 141 -41.74 -27.25 -6.40
C LEU A 141 -41.17 -28.28 -7.40
N CYS A 142 -39.94 -28.05 -7.85
CA CYS A 142 -39.23 -28.94 -8.76
C CYS A 142 -39.13 -30.37 -8.20
N SER A 143 -38.98 -30.53 -6.88
CA SER A 143 -39.01 -31.85 -6.22
C SER A 143 -40.34 -32.58 -6.38
N ASP A 144 -41.45 -31.84 -6.51
CA ASP A 144 -42.81 -32.35 -6.40
C ASP A 144 -43.52 -32.40 -7.76
N ILE A 145 -42.91 -31.86 -8.82
CA ILE A 145 -43.51 -31.74 -10.15
C ILE A 145 -43.99 -33.09 -10.70
N CYS A 146 -43.20 -34.15 -10.50
CA CYS A 146 -43.57 -35.49 -10.94
C CYS A 146 -44.74 -36.07 -10.12
N ALA A 147 -44.79 -35.81 -8.82
CA ALA A 147 -45.90 -36.24 -7.97
C ALA A 147 -47.19 -35.47 -8.32
N HIS A 148 -47.07 -34.17 -8.58
CA HIS A 148 -48.15 -33.32 -9.04
C HIS A 148 -48.72 -33.76 -10.41
N LEU A 149 -47.86 -34.08 -11.38
CA LEU A 149 -48.30 -34.54 -12.70
C LEU A 149 -49.01 -35.90 -12.68
N ARG A 150 -48.71 -36.74 -11.67
CA ARG A 150 -49.38 -38.03 -11.44
C ARG A 150 -50.69 -37.92 -10.67
N SER A 151 -50.95 -36.80 -9.99
CA SER A 151 -52.11 -36.62 -9.10
C SER A 151 -53.29 -35.90 -9.77
N ASP A 152 -53.52 -36.15 -11.07
CA ASP A 152 -54.57 -35.48 -11.86
C ASP A 152 -54.56 -33.94 -11.71
N CYS A 153 -53.40 -33.31 -11.96
CA CYS A 153 -53.28 -31.84 -12.13
C CYS A 153 -54.37 -31.35 -13.10
N ALA A 154 -55.39 -30.77 -12.49
CA ALA A 154 -56.72 -30.40 -12.96
C ALA A 154 -57.12 -30.74 -14.41
N LEU A 155 -57.93 -31.80 -14.54
CA LEU A 155 -59.10 -31.83 -15.43
C LEU A 155 -60.28 -30.96 -14.92
N ASN A 156 -60.12 -30.20 -13.83
CA ASN A 156 -61.20 -29.56 -13.07
C ASN A 156 -61.22 -28.02 -13.08
N LYS A 157 -60.82 -27.38 -14.18
CA LYS A 157 -61.15 -25.96 -14.44
C LYS A 157 -61.88 -25.81 -15.78
N ILE A 158 -63.00 -26.53 -15.96
CA ILE A 158 -64.05 -26.13 -16.91
C ILE A 158 -65.17 -25.49 -16.09
N PRO A 159 -65.63 -24.27 -16.40
CA PRO A 159 -66.87 -23.73 -15.83
C PRO A 159 -68.02 -24.66 -16.22
N ARG A 160 -68.58 -25.38 -15.24
CA ARG A 160 -69.76 -26.23 -15.44
C ARG A 160 -70.97 -25.36 -15.76
N SER A 161 -71.28 -25.20 -17.04
CA SER A 161 -72.62 -24.87 -17.51
C SER A 161 -73.49 -26.11 -17.35
N SER A 162 -74.41 -26.07 -16.39
CA SER A 162 -75.41 -27.11 -16.14
C SER A 162 -76.25 -27.39 -17.38
N GLY A 163 -76.47 -28.68 -17.64
CA GLY A 163 -77.31 -29.14 -18.72
C GLY A 163 -78.81 -28.95 -18.46
N SER A 164 -79.56 -29.10 -19.55
CA SER A 164 -80.92 -29.61 -19.52
C SER A 164 -81.18 -30.33 -20.85
N ALA A 165 -81.23 -31.66 -20.76
CA ALA A 165 -81.77 -32.52 -21.78
C ALA A 165 -83.27 -32.24 -21.99
N ARG A 166 -83.77 -32.39 -23.22
CA ARG A 166 -85.02 -33.13 -23.45
C ARG A 166 -85.25 -33.51 -24.90
N GLN A 167 -85.40 -34.82 -25.07
CA GLN A 167 -85.77 -35.56 -26.26
C GLN A 167 -87.30 -35.72 -26.28
N THR A 168 -87.98 -35.41 -27.39
CA THR A 168 -89.31 -36.01 -27.69
C THR A 168 -89.59 -36.04 -29.20
N VAL A 169 -89.59 -37.28 -29.74
CA VAL A 169 -90.51 -37.94 -30.68
C VAL A 169 -91.13 -37.14 -31.85
N CYS A 170 -90.92 -37.73 -33.04
CA CYS A 170 -91.41 -37.40 -34.38
C CYS A 170 -92.93 -37.48 -34.57
N GLN A 171 -93.46 -36.61 -35.43
CA GLN A 171 -94.45 -36.92 -36.48
C GLN A 171 -94.61 -35.68 -37.39
N ASP A 172 -94.12 -35.75 -38.65
CA ASP A 172 -94.82 -35.30 -39.87
C ASP A 172 -93.86 -35.45 -41.08
N GLU A 173 -94.01 -36.55 -41.83
CA GLU A 173 -92.99 -37.14 -42.71
C GLU A 173 -93.01 -36.65 -44.18
N SER A 174 -93.61 -35.48 -44.47
CA SER A 174 -93.53 -34.93 -45.84
C SER A 174 -93.15 -33.45 -45.94
N VAL A 175 -93.00 -32.74 -44.81
CA VAL A 175 -92.54 -31.33 -44.77
C VAL A 175 -91.16 -31.20 -44.11
N GLY A 176 -90.76 -32.16 -43.26
CA GLY A 176 -89.44 -32.17 -42.62
C GLY A 176 -88.27 -32.53 -43.55
N PHE A 177 -88.53 -33.26 -44.65
CA PHE A 177 -87.47 -33.72 -45.55
C PHE A 177 -86.87 -32.60 -46.41
N THR A 178 -87.65 -31.54 -46.69
CA THR A 178 -87.17 -30.35 -47.40
C THR A 178 -86.42 -29.39 -46.48
N ALA A 179 -86.84 -29.25 -45.22
CA ALA A 179 -86.14 -28.44 -44.21
C ALA A 179 -84.81 -29.08 -43.79
N PHE A 180 -84.80 -30.40 -43.54
CA PHE A 180 -83.58 -31.13 -43.17
C PHE A 180 -82.56 -31.20 -44.32
N LYS A 181 -83.03 -31.23 -45.58
CA LYS A 181 -82.17 -31.13 -46.76
C LYS A 181 -81.59 -29.73 -46.94
N GLY A 182 -82.38 -28.68 -46.66
CA GLY A 182 -81.89 -27.29 -46.63
C GLY A 182 -80.81 -27.07 -45.56
N ASP A 183 -81.05 -27.53 -44.32
CA ASP A 183 -80.07 -27.46 -43.24
C ASP A 183 -78.79 -28.25 -43.54
N LEU A 184 -78.92 -29.43 -44.18
CA LEU A 184 -77.77 -30.24 -44.60
C LEU A 184 -76.97 -29.56 -45.71
N ASP A 185 -77.64 -28.97 -46.70
CA ASP A 185 -76.98 -28.24 -47.78
C ASP A 185 -76.29 -26.97 -47.25
N GLU A 186 -76.86 -26.30 -46.26
CA GLU A 186 -76.24 -25.15 -45.57
C GLU A 186 -75.05 -25.55 -44.70
N GLN A 187 -75.13 -26.67 -43.97
CA GLN A 187 -73.96 -27.22 -43.25
C GLN A 187 -72.85 -27.64 -44.20
N VAL A 188 -73.18 -28.27 -45.34
CA VAL A 188 -72.19 -28.66 -46.35
C VAL A 188 -71.54 -27.42 -46.99
N PHE A 189 -72.27 -26.32 -47.14
CA PHE A 189 -71.72 -25.04 -47.60
C PHE A 189 -70.73 -24.46 -46.57
N VAL A 190 -71.13 -24.37 -45.30
CA VAL A 190 -70.27 -23.87 -44.21
C VAL A 190 -69.00 -24.73 -44.05
N VAL A 191 -69.12 -26.05 -44.13
CA VAL A 191 -67.97 -26.97 -44.06
C VAL A 191 -67.00 -26.76 -45.22
N ARG A 192 -67.51 -26.56 -46.45
CA ARG A 192 -66.66 -26.24 -47.61
C ARG A 192 -65.94 -24.90 -47.43
N GLU A 193 -66.63 -23.89 -46.92
CA GLU A 193 -66.02 -22.58 -46.68
C GLU A 193 -64.93 -22.63 -45.60
N LEU A 194 -65.15 -23.40 -44.53
CA LEU A 194 -64.17 -23.68 -43.47
C LEU A 194 -62.97 -24.50 -43.99
N GLU A 195 -63.19 -25.45 -44.89
CA GLU A 195 -62.13 -26.23 -45.53
C GLU A 195 -61.24 -25.33 -46.40
N GLU A 196 -61.85 -24.49 -47.23
CA GLU A 196 -61.14 -23.51 -48.04
C GLU A 196 -60.38 -22.48 -47.18
N GLN A 197 -60.97 -22.03 -46.07
CA GLN A 197 -60.29 -21.15 -45.12
C GLN A 197 -59.10 -21.83 -44.44
N SER A 198 -59.27 -23.07 -43.98
CA SER A 198 -58.20 -23.85 -43.35
C SER A 198 -57.06 -24.09 -44.34
N LEU A 199 -57.36 -24.35 -45.61
CA LEU A 199 -56.35 -24.51 -46.66
C LEU A 199 -55.57 -23.22 -46.92
N ARG A 200 -56.22 -22.04 -46.89
CA ARG A 200 -55.55 -20.74 -46.96
C ARG A 200 -54.60 -20.53 -45.77
N GLU A 201 -55.07 -20.79 -44.56
CA GLU A 201 -54.26 -20.64 -43.33
C GLU A 201 -53.05 -21.57 -43.31
N ILE A 202 -53.19 -22.82 -43.78
CA ILE A 202 -52.08 -23.77 -43.92
C ILE A 202 -51.01 -23.25 -44.88
N ASN A 203 -51.42 -22.68 -46.01
CA ASN A 203 -50.47 -22.10 -46.97
C ASN A 203 -49.74 -20.89 -46.39
N THR A 204 -50.44 -20.00 -45.69
CA THR A 204 -49.82 -18.86 -45.00
C THR A 204 -48.84 -19.33 -43.90
N LEU A 205 -49.19 -20.34 -43.11
CA LEU A 205 -48.28 -20.92 -42.12
C LEU A 205 -47.04 -21.55 -42.76
N LYS A 206 -47.18 -22.14 -43.94
CA LYS A 206 -46.07 -22.72 -44.67
C LYS A 206 -45.09 -21.65 -45.16
N GLU A 207 -45.60 -20.54 -45.69
CA GLU A 207 -44.78 -19.38 -46.09
C GLU A 207 -44.04 -18.79 -44.89
N ILE A 208 -44.75 -18.53 -43.77
CA ILE A 208 -44.14 -18.04 -42.53
C ILE A 208 -43.05 -19.00 -42.02
N SER A 209 -43.31 -20.32 -42.06
CA SER A 209 -42.31 -21.32 -41.67
C SER A 209 -41.07 -21.30 -42.55
N GLN A 210 -41.23 -20.98 -43.83
CA GLN A 210 -40.13 -20.93 -44.79
C GLN A 210 -39.29 -19.67 -44.55
N ASP A 211 -39.94 -18.52 -44.33
CA ASP A 211 -39.29 -17.26 -43.99
C ASP A 211 -38.53 -17.34 -42.65
N LEU A 212 -39.13 -17.96 -41.63
CA LEU A 212 -38.48 -18.21 -40.34
C LEU A 212 -37.22 -19.09 -40.49
N ASN A 213 -37.26 -20.09 -41.38
CA ASN A 213 -36.10 -20.93 -41.63
C ASN A 213 -34.97 -20.16 -42.32
N VAL A 214 -35.28 -19.31 -43.30
CA VAL A 214 -34.30 -18.44 -43.97
C VAL A 214 -33.67 -17.49 -42.96
N SER A 215 -34.49 -16.77 -42.19
CA SER A 215 -34.01 -15.84 -41.16
C SER A 215 -33.16 -16.53 -40.09
N MET A 216 -33.56 -17.72 -39.63
CA MET A 216 -32.77 -18.51 -38.68
C MET A 216 -31.42 -18.93 -39.27
N GLN A 217 -31.34 -19.19 -40.58
CA GLN A 217 -30.10 -19.53 -41.26
C GLN A 217 -29.18 -18.31 -41.41
N GLU A 218 -29.74 -17.14 -41.72
CA GLU A 218 -29.00 -15.86 -41.75
C GLU A 218 -28.42 -15.53 -40.38
N ILE A 219 -29.22 -15.60 -39.31
CA ILE A 219 -28.77 -15.36 -37.93
C ILE A 219 -27.64 -16.32 -37.54
N ARG A 220 -27.73 -17.61 -37.93
CA ARG A 220 -26.66 -18.58 -37.68
C ARG A 220 -25.37 -18.19 -38.39
N GLN A 221 -25.46 -17.73 -39.63
CA GLN A 221 -24.30 -17.34 -40.41
C GLN A 221 -23.63 -16.08 -39.84
N GLU A 222 -24.41 -15.06 -39.49
CA GLU A 222 -23.91 -13.85 -38.83
C GLU A 222 -23.25 -14.17 -37.48
N LEU A 223 -23.85 -15.07 -36.69
CA LEU A 223 -23.29 -15.50 -35.42
C LEU A 223 -21.95 -16.21 -35.61
N LEU A 224 -21.84 -17.12 -36.59
CA LEU A 224 -20.58 -17.81 -36.88
C LEU A 224 -19.49 -16.84 -37.35
N GLN A 225 -19.86 -15.85 -38.16
CA GLN A 225 -18.93 -14.83 -38.62
C GLN A 225 -18.46 -13.92 -37.46
N ALA A 226 -19.38 -13.46 -36.62
CA ALA A 226 -19.06 -12.62 -35.47
C ALA A 226 -18.18 -13.35 -34.44
N VAL A 227 -18.45 -14.63 -34.19
CA VAL A 227 -17.62 -15.48 -33.31
C VAL A 227 -16.23 -15.69 -33.91
N GLY A 228 -16.13 -15.92 -35.23
CA GLY A 228 -14.85 -16.05 -35.93
C GLY A 228 -14.00 -14.78 -35.82
N GLN A 229 -14.58 -13.63 -36.15
CA GLN A 229 -13.89 -12.33 -36.04
C GLN A 229 -13.46 -12.04 -34.60
N SER A 230 -14.34 -12.29 -33.63
CA SER A 230 -14.00 -12.09 -32.22
C SER A 230 -12.84 -12.97 -31.77
N HIS A 231 -12.76 -14.20 -32.28
CA HIS A 231 -11.65 -15.11 -31.98
C HIS A 231 -10.33 -14.62 -32.60
N ASP A 232 -10.36 -14.14 -33.84
CA ASP A 232 -9.18 -13.61 -34.52
C ASP A 232 -8.67 -12.33 -33.84
N ASP A 233 -9.57 -11.41 -33.50
CA ASP A 233 -9.23 -10.19 -32.74
C ASP A 233 -8.66 -10.53 -31.35
N LEU A 234 -9.24 -11.53 -30.67
CA LEU A 234 -8.73 -12.03 -29.40
C LEU A 234 -7.33 -12.66 -29.56
N ALA A 235 -7.08 -13.39 -30.64
CA ALA A 235 -5.77 -13.98 -30.91
C ALA A 235 -4.69 -12.90 -31.15
N VAL A 236 -5.01 -11.84 -31.89
CA VAL A 236 -4.12 -10.69 -32.11
C VAL A 236 -3.80 -10.00 -30.79
N THR A 237 -4.83 -9.67 -30.00
CA THR A 237 -4.62 -8.99 -28.71
C THR A 237 -3.82 -9.83 -27.72
N LEU A 238 -4.05 -11.15 -27.68
CA LEU A 238 -3.23 -12.06 -26.87
C LEU A 238 -1.76 -12.11 -27.32
N HIS A 239 -1.51 -12.06 -28.63
CA HIS A 239 -0.15 -12.03 -29.17
C HIS A 239 0.58 -10.72 -28.83
N ASP A 240 -0.11 -9.59 -28.93
CA ASP A 240 0.42 -8.28 -28.56
C ASP A 240 0.74 -8.20 -27.06
N ILE A 241 -0.14 -8.75 -26.21
CA ILE A 241 0.10 -8.87 -24.77
C ILE A 241 1.33 -9.74 -24.49
N ALA A 242 1.49 -10.87 -25.18
CA ALA A 242 2.64 -11.74 -25.01
C ALA A 242 3.96 -11.02 -25.37
N THR A 243 3.96 -10.30 -26.50
CA THR A 243 5.13 -9.55 -26.97
C THR A 243 5.46 -8.38 -26.05
N SER A 244 4.45 -7.66 -25.56
CA SER A 244 4.60 -6.60 -24.55
C SER A 244 5.19 -7.14 -23.24
N ASN A 245 4.73 -8.31 -22.80
CA ASN A 245 5.27 -8.97 -21.61
C ASN A 245 6.75 -9.35 -21.76
N ASP A 246 7.15 -9.85 -22.93
CA ASP A 246 8.56 -10.16 -23.21
C ASP A 246 9.44 -8.91 -23.22
N LEU A 247 8.94 -7.81 -23.80
CA LEU A 247 9.63 -6.51 -23.77
C LEU A 247 9.75 -5.96 -22.34
N LEU A 248 8.68 -6.02 -21.54
CA LEU A 248 8.70 -5.61 -20.13
C LEU A 248 9.71 -6.44 -19.34
N LYS A 249 9.75 -7.76 -19.56
CA LYS A 249 10.71 -8.65 -18.91
C LYS A 249 12.14 -8.26 -19.24
N ALA A 250 12.45 -7.99 -20.51
CA ALA A 250 13.77 -7.53 -20.93
C ALA A 250 14.15 -6.18 -20.31
N CYS A 251 13.20 -5.23 -20.25
CA CYS A 251 13.39 -3.92 -19.63
C CYS A 251 13.70 -4.05 -18.12
N VAL A 252 12.93 -4.86 -17.40
CA VAL A 252 13.13 -5.11 -15.97
C VAL A 252 14.48 -5.78 -15.70
N MET A 253 14.89 -6.74 -16.54
CA MET A 253 16.21 -7.38 -16.42
C MET A 253 17.33 -6.35 -16.61
N SER A 254 17.26 -5.52 -17.65
CA SER A 254 18.25 -4.46 -17.90
C SER A 254 18.31 -3.42 -16.76
N GLY A 255 17.15 -3.05 -16.21
CA GLY A 255 17.06 -2.18 -15.04
C GLY A 255 17.71 -2.80 -13.80
N THR A 256 17.50 -4.10 -13.59
CA THR A 256 18.09 -4.87 -12.48
C THR A 256 19.62 -4.91 -12.59
N ASP A 257 20.16 -5.17 -13.78
CA ASP A 257 21.61 -5.17 -14.02
C ASP A 257 22.24 -3.80 -13.77
N THR A 258 21.54 -2.74 -14.16
CA THR A 258 21.96 -1.35 -13.92
C THR A 258 22.01 -1.05 -12.42
N ILE A 259 20.99 -1.43 -11.67
CA ILE A 259 20.94 -1.26 -10.21
C ILE A 259 22.07 -2.03 -9.53
N ASN A 260 22.33 -3.28 -9.93
CA ASN A 260 23.40 -4.10 -9.37
C ASN A 260 24.79 -3.50 -9.64
N SER A 261 25.00 -2.95 -10.85
CA SER A 261 26.22 -2.22 -11.19
C SER A 261 26.41 -0.98 -10.31
N LEU A 262 25.35 -0.19 -10.11
CA LEU A 262 25.39 0.98 -9.21
C LEU A 262 25.69 0.58 -7.77
N LEU A 263 25.06 -0.49 -7.26
CA LEU A 263 25.28 -0.99 -5.91
C LEU A 263 26.75 -1.43 -5.70
N SER A 264 27.34 -2.08 -6.70
CA SER A 264 28.75 -2.50 -6.69
C SER A 264 29.69 -1.29 -6.67
N ARG A 265 29.37 -0.24 -7.45
CA ARG A 265 30.13 1.03 -7.46
C ARG A 265 30.01 1.77 -6.13
N LEU A 266 28.83 1.81 -5.53
CA LEU A 266 28.60 2.41 -4.20
C LEU A 266 29.39 1.68 -3.11
N SER A 267 29.39 0.35 -3.14
CA SER A 267 30.17 -0.47 -2.19
C SER A 267 31.67 -0.18 -2.32
N THR A 268 32.17 -0.03 -3.55
CA THR A 268 33.57 0.34 -3.81
C THR A 268 33.89 1.74 -3.28
N LEU A 269 33.00 2.72 -3.51
CA LEU A 269 33.16 4.09 -2.99
C LEU A 269 33.16 4.09 -1.45
N GLN A 270 32.27 3.34 -0.82
CA GLN A 270 32.20 3.20 0.63
C GLN A 270 33.51 2.64 1.21
N ALA A 271 34.08 1.61 0.58
CA ALA A 271 35.36 1.03 0.98
C ALA A 271 36.51 2.05 0.87
N MET A 272 36.57 2.81 -0.24
CA MET A 272 37.59 3.85 -0.43
C MET A 272 37.48 4.98 0.59
N VAL A 273 36.26 5.44 0.88
CA VAL A 273 36.02 6.49 1.88
C VAL A 273 36.43 6.00 3.27
N SER A 274 36.06 4.78 3.64
CA SER A 274 36.42 4.18 4.94
C SER A 274 37.93 4.07 5.10
N SER A 275 38.63 3.55 4.10
CA SER A 275 40.09 3.42 4.10
C SER A 275 40.80 4.78 4.19
N LYS A 276 40.34 5.79 3.43
CA LYS A 276 40.89 7.15 3.52
C LYS A 276 40.66 7.78 4.89
N LEU A 277 39.48 7.56 5.48
CA LEU A 277 39.16 8.08 6.81
C LEU A 277 40.04 7.45 7.89
N GLU A 278 40.25 6.13 7.84
CA GLU A 278 41.15 5.43 8.76
C GLU A 278 42.59 5.93 8.65
N THR A 279 43.07 6.14 7.42
CA THR A 279 44.43 6.63 7.15
C THR A 279 44.60 8.05 7.71
N ALA A 280 43.68 8.96 7.38
CA ALA A 280 43.72 10.34 7.88
C ALA A 280 43.61 10.43 9.41
N THR A 281 42.79 9.56 10.02
CA THR A 281 42.66 9.49 11.48
C THR A 281 43.97 9.03 12.13
N ARG A 282 44.64 8.05 11.53
CA ARG A 282 45.93 7.54 12.00
C ARG A 282 47.04 8.58 11.90
N GLU A 283 47.16 9.24 10.75
CA GLU A 283 48.13 10.32 10.53
C GLU A 283 47.91 11.47 11.52
N ARG A 284 46.66 11.88 11.73
CA ARG A 284 46.32 12.90 12.74
C ARG A 284 46.72 12.47 14.14
N GLY A 285 46.45 11.22 14.51
CA GLY A 285 46.85 10.66 15.81
C GLY A 285 48.36 10.67 16.01
N GLN A 286 49.13 10.28 14.99
CA GLN A 286 50.60 10.32 15.02
C GLN A 286 51.14 11.74 15.15
N ASN A 287 50.61 12.69 14.37
CA ASN A 287 51.00 14.09 14.44
C ASN A 287 50.72 14.69 15.83
N MET A 288 49.56 14.40 16.41
CA MET A 288 49.22 14.85 17.76
C MET A 288 50.13 14.24 18.83
N SER A 289 50.49 12.95 18.71
CA SER A 289 51.44 12.29 19.61
C SER A 289 52.83 12.91 19.52
N TRP A 290 53.30 13.16 18.30
CA TRP A 290 54.58 13.85 18.06
C TRP A 290 54.57 15.26 18.65
N LEU A 291 53.52 16.05 18.43
CA LEU A 291 53.36 17.38 19.01
C LEU A 291 53.33 17.35 20.54
N ALA A 292 52.59 16.41 21.14
CA ALA A 292 52.53 16.26 22.59
C ALA A 292 53.92 15.94 23.18
N THR A 293 54.69 15.08 22.52
CA THR A 293 56.06 14.77 22.92
C THR A 293 56.96 16.00 22.80
N ALA A 294 56.88 16.73 21.69
CA ALA A 294 57.66 17.95 21.48
C ALA A 294 57.35 19.02 22.54
N VAL A 295 56.08 19.24 22.86
CA VAL A 295 55.64 20.18 23.92
C VAL A 295 56.13 19.73 25.29
N THR A 296 56.08 18.44 25.59
CA THR A 296 56.57 17.92 26.88
C THR A 296 58.09 18.12 27.02
N ASN A 297 58.83 17.87 25.94
CA ASN A 297 60.28 18.06 25.93
C ASN A 297 60.69 19.53 26.06
N THR A 298 60.02 20.45 25.35
CA THR A 298 60.29 21.88 25.47
C THR A 298 59.94 22.40 26.86
N TYR A 299 58.83 21.94 27.45
CA TYR A 299 58.47 22.28 28.82
C TYR A 299 59.53 21.80 29.83
N ALA A 300 60.04 20.57 29.68
CA ALA A 300 61.11 20.05 30.52
C ALA A 300 62.39 20.88 30.41
N ALA A 301 62.81 21.25 29.20
CA ALA A 301 63.98 22.09 28.97
C ALA A 301 63.82 23.49 29.59
N VAL A 302 62.67 24.15 29.39
CA VAL A 302 62.37 25.46 30.00
C VAL A 302 62.39 25.38 31.53
N LYS A 303 61.89 24.29 32.10
CA LYS A 303 61.93 24.06 33.55
C LYS A 303 63.36 23.91 34.07
N GLU A 304 64.21 23.17 33.35
CA GLU A 304 65.63 23.01 33.70
C GLU A 304 66.41 24.33 33.60
N ASP A 305 66.23 25.08 32.51
CA ASP A 305 66.82 26.41 32.34
C ASP A 305 66.37 27.38 33.44
N GLY A 306 65.08 27.37 33.76
CA GLY A 306 64.51 28.16 34.86
C GLY A 306 65.15 27.81 36.21
N GLN A 307 65.36 26.52 36.48
CA GLN A 307 66.05 26.07 37.70
C GLN A 307 67.51 26.53 37.72
N MET A 308 68.23 26.42 36.60
CA MET A 308 69.62 26.90 36.50
C MET A 308 69.71 28.41 36.76
N VAL A 309 68.76 29.20 36.25
CA VAL A 309 68.70 30.65 36.50
C VAL A 309 68.47 30.94 37.98
N LEU A 310 67.53 30.23 38.61
CA LEU A 310 67.25 30.36 40.06
C LEU A 310 68.48 30.01 40.92
N ASP A 311 69.21 28.95 40.57
CA ASP A 311 70.43 28.55 41.29
C ASP A 311 71.52 29.62 41.18
N ARG A 312 71.69 30.22 39.99
CA ARG A 312 72.64 31.34 39.79
C ARG A 312 72.26 32.55 40.62
N ILE A 313 70.97 32.94 40.61
CA ILE A 313 70.46 34.05 41.44
C ILE A 313 70.74 33.77 42.91
N THR A 314 70.41 32.57 43.39
CA THR A 314 70.65 32.15 44.78
C THR A 314 72.13 32.24 45.17
N ARG A 315 73.04 31.82 44.27
CA ARG A 315 74.49 31.92 44.51
C ARG A 315 74.97 33.37 44.61
N VAL A 316 74.44 34.25 43.76
CA VAL A 316 74.75 35.68 43.81
C VAL A 316 74.26 36.29 45.13
N CYS A 317 73.02 36.00 45.54
CA CYS A 317 72.48 36.47 46.82
C CYS A 317 73.32 36.03 48.02
N ARG A 318 73.72 34.74 48.08
CA ARG A 318 74.62 34.24 49.14
C ARG A 318 75.96 34.98 49.18
N ASN A 319 76.54 35.29 48.02
CA ASN A 319 77.80 36.04 47.97
C ASN A 319 77.66 37.48 48.47
N VAL A 320 76.48 38.10 48.29
CA VAL A 320 76.17 39.42 48.85
C VAL A 320 76.01 39.35 50.37
N GLU A 321 75.36 38.30 50.88
CA GLU A 321 75.19 38.06 52.33
C GLU A 321 76.51 37.83 53.06
N LEU A 322 77.54 37.27 52.39
CA LEU A 322 78.86 37.00 52.98
C LEU A 322 79.73 38.26 53.23
N GLN A 323 79.25 39.48 52.98
CA GLN A 323 79.83 40.78 53.39
C GLN A 323 81.38 40.84 53.42
N THR A 324 82.08 40.37 52.38
CA THR A 324 83.53 40.55 52.28
C THR A 324 83.83 41.95 51.73
N ASP A 325 83.85 42.93 52.64
CA ASP A 325 84.10 44.34 52.32
C ASP A 325 85.59 44.67 52.07
N TYR A 326 86.48 43.69 52.22
CA TYR A 326 87.91 43.86 51.98
C TYR A 326 88.52 42.62 51.30
N CYS A 327 89.50 42.86 50.43
CA CYS A 327 90.31 41.84 49.80
C CYS A 327 91.75 42.01 50.25
N ASN A 328 92.28 41.03 50.98
CA ASN A 328 93.68 41.02 51.39
C ASN A 328 94.52 40.39 50.27
N PHE A 329 95.51 41.11 49.76
CA PHE A 329 96.54 40.54 48.88
C PHE A 329 97.91 40.67 49.53
N TYR A 330 98.78 39.69 49.29
CA TYR A 330 100.09 39.58 49.91
C TYR A 330 101.18 39.89 48.89
N VAL A 331 102.12 40.77 49.24
CA VAL A 331 103.28 41.11 48.41
C VAL A 331 104.45 40.22 48.81
N SER A 332 104.83 39.30 47.94
CA SER A 332 105.99 38.43 48.14
C SER A 332 107.29 39.09 47.67
N GLY A 333 108.41 38.83 48.34
CA GLY A 333 109.73 39.28 47.88
C GLY A 333 110.01 40.78 48.13
N VAL A 334 109.41 41.35 49.17
CA VAL A 334 109.56 42.79 49.51
C VAL A 334 111.03 43.22 49.63
N LYS A 335 111.90 42.37 50.19
CA LYS A 335 113.34 42.68 50.27
C LYS A 335 113.97 42.93 48.91
N SER A 336 113.72 42.04 47.94
CA SER A 336 114.21 42.19 46.56
C SER A 336 113.64 43.43 45.90
N LEU A 337 112.36 43.76 46.14
CA LEU A 337 111.75 44.99 45.62
C LEU A 337 112.41 46.25 46.20
N VAL A 338 112.79 46.25 47.48
CA VAL A 338 113.48 47.38 48.12
C VAL A 338 114.90 47.52 47.57
N GLU A 339 115.63 46.41 47.41
CA GLU A 339 116.97 46.41 46.79
C GLU A 339 116.92 46.97 45.36
N ASP A 340 115.92 46.57 44.56
CA ASP A 340 115.72 47.11 43.21
C ASP A 340 115.43 48.62 43.20
N VAL A 341 114.69 49.12 44.20
CA VAL A 341 114.42 50.57 44.36
C VAL A 341 115.71 51.32 44.69
N GLU A 342 116.58 50.78 45.53
CA GLU A 342 117.84 51.42 45.86
C GLU A 342 118.74 51.56 44.62
N LEU A 343 118.72 50.55 43.74
CA LEU A 343 119.54 50.48 42.54
C LEU A 343 118.98 51.32 41.38
N HIS A 344 117.67 51.22 41.12
CA HIS A 344 117.03 51.76 39.92
C HIS A 344 116.09 52.95 40.21
N GLY A 345 115.94 53.35 41.47
CA GLY A 345 115.06 54.43 41.91
C GLY A 345 113.57 54.05 42.04
N SER A 346 113.14 52.91 41.48
CA SER A 346 111.77 52.38 41.64
C SER A 346 111.68 50.88 41.33
N ALA A 347 110.68 50.20 41.91
CA ALA A 347 110.34 48.81 41.58
C ALA A 347 108.83 48.58 41.70
N THR A 348 108.29 47.61 40.95
CA THR A 348 106.84 47.31 40.94
C THR A 348 106.60 45.82 41.11
N TYR A 349 105.61 45.47 41.93
CA TYR A 349 105.08 44.12 42.11
C TYR A 349 103.63 44.07 41.61
N GLU A 350 103.29 43.05 40.83
CA GLU A 350 101.91 42.76 40.44
C GLU A 350 101.53 41.36 40.93
N SER A 351 100.38 41.24 41.61
CA SER A 351 99.85 39.94 42.01
C SER A 351 99.11 39.25 40.85
N ARG A 352 98.77 37.97 41.05
CA ARG A 352 97.83 37.26 40.16
C ARG A 352 96.48 38.00 40.12
N ARG A 353 95.79 37.92 38.97
CA ARG A 353 94.45 38.47 38.78
C ARG A 353 93.42 37.80 39.70
N LEU A 354 92.55 38.60 40.31
CA LEU A 354 91.48 38.22 41.24
C LEU A 354 90.16 38.84 40.78
N TYR A 355 89.04 38.16 41.00
CA TYR A 355 87.70 38.70 40.73
C TYR A 355 87.15 39.43 41.96
N LEU A 356 86.90 40.73 41.83
CA LEU A 356 86.32 41.56 42.87
C LEU A 356 85.11 42.33 42.32
N ARG A 357 83.93 42.10 42.91
CA ARG A 357 82.67 42.77 42.52
C ARG A 357 82.40 42.80 41.01
N GLY A 358 82.70 41.70 40.32
CA GLY A 358 82.46 41.56 38.87
C GLY A 358 83.59 42.05 37.97
N TYR A 359 84.66 42.62 38.54
CA TYR A 359 85.85 43.06 37.81
C TYR A 359 87.00 42.08 38.03
N LEU A 360 87.76 41.78 36.97
CA LEU A 360 89.00 41.02 37.04
C LEU A 360 90.17 41.99 37.24
N ILE A 361 90.75 42.04 38.44
CA ILE A 361 91.75 43.05 38.86
C ILE A 361 93.08 42.34 39.21
N SER A 362 94.23 42.93 38.87
CA SER A 362 95.55 42.53 39.39
C SER A 362 96.06 43.61 40.34
N PRO A 363 95.89 43.46 41.66
CA PRO A 363 96.46 44.43 42.59
C PRO A 363 97.99 44.36 42.56
N GLY A 364 98.63 45.52 42.72
CA GLY A 364 100.08 45.65 42.69
C GLY A 364 100.55 46.83 43.54
N VAL A 365 101.84 46.85 43.86
CA VAL A 365 102.49 47.92 44.64
C VAL A 365 103.70 48.42 43.88
N CYS A 366 103.83 49.73 43.77
CA CYS A 366 105.00 50.40 43.21
C CYS A 366 105.74 51.12 44.36
N LEU A 367 107.01 50.81 44.53
CA LEU A 367 107.91 51.47 45.47
C LEU A 367 108.78 52.44 44.68
N ARG A 368 109.03 53.63 45.24
CA ARG A 368 109.92 54.64 44.65
C ARG A 368 110.80 55.24 45.74
N LYS A 369 112.03 55.57 45.38
CA LYS A 369 112.97 56.23 46.28
C LYS A 369 112.58 57.71 46.40
N ASP A 370 112.38 58.18 47.63
CA ASP A 370 112.05 59.60 47.86
C ASP A 370 113.30 60.45 47.56
N VAL A 371 113.11 61.47 46.72
CA VAL A 371 114.15 62.46 46.43
C VAL A 371 113.89 63.64 47.38
N GLU A 372 114.47 63.59 48.58
CA GLU A 372 114.51 64.77 49.44
C GLU A 372 115.25 65.90 48.69
N SER A 373 114.58 67.04 48.56
CA SER A 373 115.01 68.23 47.82
C SER A 373 116.12 69.01 48.50
#